data_AF-A0A0Q4RJ54-F1
#
_entry.id   AF-A0A0Q4RJ54-F1
#
_cell.length_a   1.000
_cell.length_b   1.000
_cell.length_c   1.000
_cell.angle_alpha   90.00
_cell.angle_beta   90.00
_cell.angle_gamma   90.00
#
_symmetry.space_group_name_H-M   'P 1'
#
loop_
_entity.id
_entity.type
_entity.pdbx_description
1 polymer ?
#
loop_
_entity_poly.entity_id
_entity_poly.type
_entity_poly.pdbx_seq_one_letter_code
_entity_poly.pdbx_strand_id
1 'polypeptide(L)'
;MVTSANEKMLFWGDISHLPSIQLPHPGATIELDVYPDMAIASRRRVLAESVIGGYAIGAAHLPFPGIGHVKKDGDGYGWVAVEYGAQGLKS
;
A
#
# COMPACT_ATOMS: atom_id res chain seq x y z
N MET A 1 -3.09 -3.27 -11.19
CA MET A 1 -1.65 -3.08 -11.47
C MET A 1 -1.53 -2.38 -12.81
N VAL A 2 -0.75 -1.31 -12.88
CA VAL A 2 -0.33 -0.65 -14.13
C VAL A 2 1.15 -0.98 -14.33
N THR A 3 1.54 -1.28 -15.56
CA THR A 3 2.91 -1.63 -15.90
C THR A 3 3.37 -0.84 -17.12
N SER A 4 4.58 -0.30 -17.09
CA SER A 4 5.19 0.42 -18.21
C SER A 4 6.68 0.15 -18.23
N ALA A 5 7.22 -0.28 -19.37
CA ALA A 5 8.59 -0.77 -19.48
C ALA A 5 8.93 -1.76 -18.35
N ASN A 6 9.91 -1.44 -17.51
CA ASN A 6 10.34 -2.27 -16.38
C ASN A 6 9.72 -1.85 -15.04
N GLU A 7 8.81 -0.86 -15.04
CA GLU A 7 8.17 -0.34 -13.85
C GLU A 7 6.76 -0.89 -13.66
N LYS A 8 6.38 -1.06 -12.39
CA LYS A 8 5.07 -1.55 -11.98
C LYS A 8 4.54 -0.65 -10.87
N MET A 9 3.24 -0.38 -10.92
CA MET A 9 2.53 0.34 -9.87
C MET A 9 1.19 -0.31 -9.55
N LEU A 10 0.97 -0.64 -8.28
CA LEU A 10 -0.29 -1.19 -7.80
C LEU A 10 -1.18 -0.07 -7.27
N PHE A 11 -2.31 0.16 -7.93
CA PHE A 11 -3.41 0.92 -7.34
C PHE A 11 -4.30 -0.04 -6.57
N TRP A 12 -4.19 -0.05 -5.24
CA TRP A 12 -4.83 -1.08 -4.41
C TRP A 12 -6.22 -0.69 -3.88
N GLY A 13 -6.67 0.55 -4.13
CA GLY A 13 -7.93 1.08 -3.58
C GLY A 13 -7.93 1.11 -2.05
N ASP A 14 -8.87 0.38 -1.46
CA ASP A 14 -9.30 0.45 -0.06
C ASP A 14 -8.73 -0.68 0.81
N ILE A 15 -7.55 -1.22 0.44
CA ILE A 15 -6.87 -2.24 1.25
C ILE A 15 -6.58 -1.74 2.67
N SER A 16 -6.39 -0.43 2.85
CA SER A 16 -6.22 0.21 4.16
C SER A 16 -6.85 1.60 4.16
N HIS A 17 -7.62 1.91 5.19
CA HIS A 17 -8.18 3.24 5.47
C HIS A 17 -7.48 3.93 6.64
N LEU A 18 -6.95 3.16 7.59
CA LEU A 18 -6.25 3.64 8.78
C LEU A 18 -4.82 3.08 8.80
N PRO A 19 -3.91 3.58 7.95
CA PRO A 19 -2.59 2.96 7.73
C PRO A 19 -1.73 2.85 9.00
N SER A 20 -1.86 3.79 9.94
CA SER A 20 -1.15 3.74 11.23
C SER A 20 -1.55 2.56 12.11
N ILE A 21 -2.72 1.96 11.87
CA ILE A 21 -3.23 0.80 12.60
C ILE A 21 -3.14 -0.45 11.72
N GLN A 22 -3.68 -0.39 10.51
CA GLN A 22 -3.87 -1.54 9.64
C GLN A 22 -2.57 -2.04 8.98
N LEU A 23 -1.51 -1.23 8.88
CA LEU A 23 -0.22 -1.72 8.39
C LEU A 23 0.56 -2.46 9.50
N PRO A 24 0.73 -1.92 10.72
CA PRO A 24 1.32 -2.68 11.82
C PRO A 24 0.47 -3.89 12.24
N HIS A 25 -0.86 -3.78 12.13
CA HIS A 25 -1.82 -4.82 12.51
C HIS A 25 -2.78 -5.15 11.36
N PRO A 26 -2.36 -5.96 10.37
CA PRO A 26 -3.17 -6.22 9.16
C PRO A 26 -4.45 -7.04 9.42
N GLY A 27 -4.64 -7.55 10.64
CA GLY A 27 -5.90 -8.13 11.10
C GLY A 27 -6.95 -7.10 11.54
N ALA A 28 -6.60 -5.82 11.69
CA ALA A 28 -7.55 -4.79 12.10
C ALA A 28 -8.53 -4.46 10.97
N THR A 29 -9.81 -4.46 11.28
CA THR A 29 -10.91 -4.15 10.37
C THR A 29 -11.56 -2.83 10.74
N ILE A 30 -12.43 -2.33 9.86
CA ILE A 30 -13.31 -1.20 10.13
C ILE A 30 -14.74 -1.57 9.77
N GLU A 31 -15.72 -0.80 10.26
CA GLU A 31 -17.15 -1.05 10.00
C GLU A 31 -17.52 -1.01 8.50
N LEU A 32 -16.72 -0.33 7.68
CA LEU A 32 -16.90 -0.28 6.22
C LEU A 32 -16.52 -1.57 5.50
N ASP A 33 -15.80 -2.49 6.15
CA ASP A 33 -15.48 -3.80 5.58
C ASP A 33 -16.76 -4.67 5.55
N VAL A 34 -17.42 -4.75 4.38
CA VAL A 34 -18.65 -5.57 4.20
C VAL A 34 -18.42 -7.04 4.56
N TYR A 35 -17.22 -7.55 4.28
CA TYR A 35 -16.78 -8.91 4.63
C TYR A 35 -15.43 -8.84 5.36
N PRO A 36 -15.42 -8.70 6.70
CA PRO A 36 -14.20 -8.45 7.48
C PRO A 36 -13.08 -9.48 7.27
N ASP A 37 -13.41 -10.77 7.27
CA ASP A 37 -12.42 -11.84 7.09
C ASP A 37 -11.78 -11.82 5.69
N MET A 38 -12.58 -11.51 4.66
CA MET A 38 -12.09 -11.36 3.29
C MET A 38 -11.23 -10.11 3.14
N ALA A 39 -11.57 -9.01 3.84
CA ALA A 39 -10.76 -7.79 3.88
C ALA A 39 -9.40 -8.06 4.54
N ILE A 40 -9.37 -8.76 5.69
CA ILE A 40 -8.13 -9.17 6.36
C ILE A 40 -7.27 -10.04 5.45
N ALA A 41 -7.86 -11.08 4.83
CA ALA A 41 -7.14 -11.98 3.93
C ALA A 41 -6.54 -11.22 2.74
N SER A 42 -7.34 -10.35 2.12
CA SER A 42 -6.91 -9.52 0.99
C SER A 42 -5.78 -8.57 1.39
N ARG A 43 -5.92 -7.88 2.52
CA ARG A 43 -4.89 -6.96 3.05
C ARG A 43 -3.57 -7.68 3.33
N ARG A 44 -3.61 -8.80 4.05
CA ARG A 44 -2.41 -9.59 4.35
C ARG A 44 -1.70 -10.04 3.09
N ARG A 45 -2.45 -10.54 2.11
CA ARG A 45 -1.91 -10.96 0.81
C ARG A 45 -1.27 -9.80 0.06
N VAL A 46 -2.00 -8.69 -0.11
CA VAL A 46 -1.51 -7.53 -0.87
C VAL A 46 -0.28 -6.92 -0.22
N LEU A 47 -0.24 -6.79 1.11
CA LEU A 47 0.92 -6.28 1.83
C LEU A 47 2.15 -7.18 1.67
N ALA A 48 1.99 -8.50 1.79
CA ALA A 48 3.08 -9.46 1.59
C ALA A 48 3.61 -9.43 0.15
N GLU A 49 2.73 -9.46 -0.85
CA GLU A 49 3.10 -9.38 -2.27
C GLU A 49 3.77 -8.05 -2.61
N SER A 50 3.37 -6.95 -1.95
CA SER A 50 3.94 -5.62 -2.15
C SER A 50 5.37 -5.53 -1.61
N VAL A 51 5.63 -6.12 -0.43
CA VAL A 51 7.00 -6.20 0.12
C VAL A 51 7.92 -7.02 -0.78
N ILE A 52 7.46 -8.19 -1.24
CA ILE A 52 8.25 -9.06 -2.13
C ILE A 52 8.50 -8.40 -3.47
N GLY A 53 7.48 -7.76 -4.03
CA GLY A 53 7.55 -7.15 -5.35
C GLY A 53 8.29 -5.82 -5.40
N GLY A 54 8.36 -5.08 -4.28
CA GLY A 54 9.07 -3.80 -4.19
C GLY A 54 8.55 -2.71 -5.14
N TYR A 55 7.33 -2.85 -5.67
CA TYR A 55 6.73 -1.90 -6.61
C TYR A 55 6.04 -0.74 -5.88
N ALA A 56 5.88 0.38 -6.59
CA ALA A 56 5.15 1.53 -6.07
C ALA A 56 3.66 1.21 -5.91
N ILE A 57 3.02 1.86 -4.94
CA ILE A 57 1.62 1.68 -4.61
C ILE A 57 0.92 3.03 -4.65
N GLY A 58 -0.22 3.09 -5.34
CA GLY A 58 -1.20 4.16 -5.25
C GLY A 58 -2.34 3.75 -4.33
N ALA A 59 -2.46 4.42 -3.20
CA ALA A 59 -3.36 4.08 -2.12
C ALA A 59 -4.40 5.19 -1.89
N ALA A 60 -5.69 4.84 -1.94
CA ALA A 60 -6.78 5.81 -1.91
C ALA A 60 -6.86 6.60 -0.59
N HIS A 61 -6.52 5.95 0.53
CA HIS A 61 -6.70 6.50 1.88
C HIS A 61 -5.41 6.59 2.68
N LEU A 62 -4.25 6.65 2.00
CA LEU A 62 -2.99 7.01 2.65
C LEU A 62 -2.72 8.51 2.46
N PRO A 63 -1.86 9.13 3.31
CA PRO A 63 -1.57 10.56 3.22
C PRO A 63 -1.24 10.97 1.79
N PHE A 64 -1.92 12.01 1.30
CA PHE A 64 -1.74 12.51 -0.08
C PHE A 64 -0.26 12.79 -0.37
N PRO A 65 0.29 12.34 -1.52
CA PRO A 65 -0.40 11.86 -2.73
C PRO A 65 -0.84 10.39 -2.70
N GLY A 66 -0.68 9.68 -1.58
CA GLY A 66 -1.01 8.27 -1.48
C GLY A 66 -0.07 7.36 -2.28
N ILE A 67 1.12 7.87 -2.65
CA ILE A 67 2.12 7.13 -3.43
C ILE A 67 3.30 6.76 -2.52
N GLY A 68 3.71 5.49 -2.57
CA GLY A 68 4.78 4.98 -1.72
C GLY A 68 5.01 3.49 -1.89
N HIS A 69 5.73 2.90 -0.95
CA HIS A 69 6.05 1.49 -0.88
C HIS A 69 5.67 0.94 0.49
N VAL A 70 5.44 -0.36 0.56
CA VAL A 70 5.29 -1.08 1.83
C VAL A 70 6.60 -1.78 2.15
N LYS A 71 7.04 -1.67 3.40
CA LYS A 71 8.18 -2.42 3.95
C LYS A 71 7.70 -3.37 5.02
N LYS A 72 8.48 -4.42 5.30
CA LYS A 72 8.31 -5.20 6.53
C LYS A 72 8.75 -4.36 7.72
N ASP A 73 8.00 -4.41 8.81
CA ASP A 73 8.28 -3.68 10.04
C ASP A 73 7.82 -4.52 11.25
N GLY A 74 8.78 -5.19 11.89
CA GLY A 74 8.49 -6.25 12.88
C GLY A 74 7.56 -7.32 12.31
N ASP A 75 6.51 -7.65 13.07
CA ASP A 75 5.48 -8.61 12.65
C ASP A 75 4.51 -8.03 11.62
N GLY A 76 4.43 -6.70 11.52
CA GLY A 76 3.53 -5.96 10.66
C GLY A 76 4.21 -5.41 9.40
N TYR A 77 3.75 -4.22 9.00
CA TYR A 77 4.20 -3.50 7.84
C TYR A 77 4.28 -2.01 8.12
N GLY A 78 5.17 -1.32 7.40
CA GLY A 78 5.30 0.14 7.43
C GLY A 78 5.08 0.75 6.05
N TRP A 79 4.64 2.00 6.03
CA TRP A 79 4.54 2.79 4.80
C TRP A 79 5.80 3.65 4.61
N VAL A 80 6.32 3.66 3.39
CA VAL A 80 7.41 4.55 2.96
C VAL A 80 6.86 5.41 1.83
N ALA A 81 6.47 6.64 2.15
CA ALA A 81 6.02 7.60 1.14
C ALA A 81 7.14 7.85 0.12
N VAL A 82 6.76 8.08 -1.14
CA VAL A 82 7.74 8.55 -2.12
C VAL A 82 8.31 9.90 -1.69
N GLU A 83 9.59 10.12 -2.00
CA GLU A 83 10.20 11.42 -1.81
C GLU A 83 9.62 12.43 -2.79
N TYR A 84 9.45 13.67 -2.34
CA TYR A 84 9.10 14.76 -3.23
C TYR A 84 10.30 15.06 -4.14
N GLY A 85 10.09 15.01 -5.45
CA GLY A 85 11.11 15.33 -6.43
C GLY A 85 10.50 15.70 -7.77
N ALA A 86 11.19 16.55 -8.53
CA ALA A 86 10.81 16.89 -9.89
C ALA A 86 11.25 15.77 -10.87
N GLN A 87 10.68 14.57 -10.77
CA GLN A 87 10.85 13.58 -11.84
C GLN A 87 10.01 14.00 -13.05
N GLY A 88 10.68 14.53 -14.08
CA GLY A 88 10.06 14.93 -15.35
C GLY A 88 10.69 16.18 -15.99
N LEU A 89 11.42 17.00 -15.23
CA LEU A 89 12.24 18.08 -15.80
C LEU A 89 13.57 17.50 -16.28
N LYS A 90 13.53 16.77 -17.39
CA LYS A 90 14.75 16.62 -18.19
C LYS A 90 14.98 17.96 -18.89
N SER A 91 16.06 18.65 -18.52
CA SER A 91 16.68 19.70 -19.34
C SER A 91 17.11 19.14 -20.69
#